data_AF-A0A973B0S6-F1
#
_entry.id   AF-A0A973B0S6-F1
#
_cell.length_a   1.000
_cell.length_b   1.000
_cell.length_c   1.000
_cell.angle_alpha   90.00
_cell.angle_beta   90.00
_cell.angle_gamma   90.00
#
_symmetry.space_group_name_H-M   'P 1'
#
loop_
_entity.id
_entity.type
_entity.pdbx_description
1 polymer ?
#
loop_
_entity_poly.entity_id
_entity_poly.type
_entity_poly.pdbx_seq_one_letter_code
_entity_poly.pdbx_strand_id
1 'polypeptide(L)'
;MAHSGWYPDYVDRLFKKGSAQFSNHLVHERLIPLSSTGKLNNHFIHYSYRNFEQVLHKVNTYSSASAQQAFNEGKQGGLGKAITHGFWAFFRTYLIRKGFLDGRYGLALAISNAATSYYKYIKLWHLRQDR
;
A
#
# COMPACT_ATOMS: atom_id res chain seq x y z
N MET A 1 -14.73 -1.51 -6.68
CA MET A 1 -14.83 -1.22 -5.23
C MET A 1 -14.98 0.26 -5.07
N ALA A 2 -15.96 0.72 -4.29
CA ALA A 2 -16.25 2.15 -4.11
C ALA A 2 -15.82 2.66 -2.72
N HIS A 3 -15.45 1.75 -1.82
CA HIS A 3 -15.06 2.05 -0.45
C HIS A 3 -13.63 1.53 -0.21
N SER A 4 -13.27 1.23 1.04
CA SER A 4 -11.95 0.72 1.42
C SER A 4 -10.78 1.70 1.18
N GLY A 5 -11.08 2.96 0.85
CA GLY A 5 -10.09 3.98 0.54
C GLY A 5 -9.49 3.89 -0.87
N TRP A 6 -10.11 3.11 -1.76
CA TRP A 6 -9.64 2.89 -3.13
C TRP A 6 -10.39 3.73 -4.18
N TYR A 7 -11.40 4.49 -3.77
CA TYR A 7 -12.17 5.35 -4.65
C TYR A 7 -12.63 6.64 -3.92
N PRO A 8 -12.59 7.81 -4.58
CA PRO A 8 -11.87 8.07 -5.83
C PRO A 8 -10.34 8.05 -5.60
N ASP A 9 -9.61 7.37 -6.48
CA ASP A 9 -8.13 7.33 -6.47
C ASP A 9 -7.58 8.09 -7.67
N TYR A 10 -7.03 9.28 -7.42
CA TYR A 10 -6.43 10.13 -8.44
C TYR A 10 -4.94 9.85 -8.56
N VAL A 11 -4.51 9.44 -9.74
CA VAL A 11 -3.15 8.99 -10.03
C VAL A 11 -2.71 9.51 -11.39
N ASP A 12 -1.48 10.01 -11.47
CA ASP A 12 -0.86 10.37 -12.74
C ASP A 12 -0.56 9.09 -13.53
N ARG A 13 -1.22 8.93 -14.67
CA ARG A 13 -1.16 7.71 -15.50
C ARG A 13 -0.65 7.97 -16.92
N LEU A 14 -0.88 9.18 -17.43
CA LEU A 14 -0.48 9.60 -18.77
C LEU A 14 0.43 10.82 -18.67
N PHE A 15 1.64 10.71 -19.20
CA PHE A 15 2.63 11.78 -19.21
C PHE A 15 3.52 11.64 -20.44
N LYS A 16 4.13 12.75 -20.89
CA LYS A 16 5.10 12.74 -21.99
C LYS A 16 6.46 12.33 -21.44
N LYS A 17 7.24 11.54 -22.19
CA LYS A 17 8.62 11.21 -21.80
C LYS A 17 9.41 12.50 -21.53
N GLY A 18 10.06 12.57 -20.37
CA GLY A 18 10.82 13.74 -19.93
C GLY A 18 10.00 14.83 -19.22
N SER A 19 8.68 14.68 -19.08
CA SER A 19 7.82 15.67 -18.38
C SER A 19 7.51 15.32 -16.92
N ALA A 20 8.05 14.22 -16.40
CA ALA A 20 7.87 13.77 -15.03
C ALA A 20 9.04 12.87 -14.58
N GLN A 21 9.22 12.76 -13.26
CA GLN A 21 10.21 11.89 -12.63
C GLN A 21 9.54 10.99 -11.59
N PHE A 22 10.06 9.79 -11.34
CA PHE A 22 9.58 8.94 -10.26
C PHE A 22 10.16 9.40 -8.91
N SER A 23 9.37 9.30 -7.85
CA SER A 23 9.86 9.53 -6.48
C SER A 23 10.85 8.46 -6.03
N ASN A 24 11.78 8.80 -5.14
CA ASN A 24 12.79 7.87 -4.58
C ASN A 24 12.25 6.85 -3.55
N HIS A 25 10.95 6.58 -3.52
CA HIS A 25 10.35 5.63 -2.57
C HIS A 25 10.45 4.20 -3.11
N LEU A 26 10.87 3.23 -2.30
CA LEU A 26 10.97 1.82 -2.72
C LEU A 26 9.60 1.16 -2.96
N VAL A 27 8.55 1.72 -2.36
CA VAL A 27 7.16 1.29 -2.52
C VAL A 27 6.29 2.51 -2.69
N HIS A 28 5.19 2.35 -3.42
CA HIS A 28 4.28 3.45 -3.75
C HIS A 28 5.00 4.62 -4.44
N GLU A 29 5.91 4.29 -5.37
CA GLU A 29 6.48 5.27 -6.28
C GLU A 29 5.37 6.09 -6.94
N ARG A 30 5.53 7.41 -6.92
CA ARG A 30 4.64 8.34 -7.58
C ARG A 30 5.38 9.08 -8.68
N LEU A 31 4.66 9.41 -9.74
CA LEU A 31 5.14 10.39 -10.71
C LEU A 31 5.10 11.78 -10.08
N ILE A 32 6.17 12.53 -10.30
CA ILE A 32 6.34 13.92 -9.92
C ILE A 32 6.35 14.71 -11.23
N PRO A 33 5.24 15.37 -11.58
CA PRO A 33 5.16 16.15 -12.82
C PRO A 33 6.04 17.40 -12.71
N LEU A 34 6.68 17.78 -13.82
CA LEU A 34 7.51 19.00 -13.90
C LEU A 34 6.68 20.25 -14.22
N SER A 35 5.41 20.08 -14.57
CA SER A 35 4.46 21.13 -14.95
C SER A 35 3.08 20.85 -14.32
N SER A 36 2.10 21.73 -14.58
CA SER A 36 0.72 21.51 -14.15
C SER A 36 0.13 20.22 -14.75
N THR A 37 -0.78 19.59 -14.00
CA THR A 37 -1.50 18.38 -14.39
C THR A 37 -2.99 18.67 -14.58
N GLY A 38 -3.66 17.81 -15.36
CA GLY A 38 -5.11 17.84 -15.57
C GLY A 38 -5.78 16.57 -15.07
N LYS A 39 -7.09 16.62 -14.82
CA LYS A 39 -7.91 15.46 -14.45
C LYS A 39 -8.71 14.99 -15.64
N LEU A 40 -8.80 13.68 -15.83
CA LEU A 40 -9.75 13.10 -16.78
C LEU A 40 -11.16 13.18 -16.18
N ASN A 41 -12.14 13.53 -17.00
CA ASN A 41 -13.55 13.59 -16.59
C ASN A 41 -14.17 12.19 -16.45
N ASN A 42 -13.62 11.20 -17.14
CA ASN A 42 -14.12 9.84 -17.16
C ASN A 42 -13.29 8.93 -16.24
N HIS A 43 -13.95 7.89 -15.70
CA HIS A 43 -13.28 6.87 -14.91
C HIS A 43 -12.41 5.97 -15.78
N PHE A 44 -11.28 5.57 -15.23
CA PHE A 44 -10.41 4.54 -15.80
C PHE A 44 -10.58 3.26 -14.98
N ILE A 45 -10.98 2.16 -15.63
CA ILE A 45 -11.11 0.86 -14.97
C ILE A 45 -9.72 0.28 -14.76
N HIS A 46 -9.32 0.13 -13.51
CA HIS A 46 -8.00 -0.40 -13.14
C HIS A 46 -8.13 -1.74 -12.39
N TYR A 47 -7.69 -2.81 -13.03
CA TYR A 47 -7.60 -4.13 -12.43
C TYR A 47 -6.20 -4.37 -11.87
N SER A 48 -5.99 -4.03 -10.59
CA SER A 48 -4.67 -4.14 -9.94
C SER A 48 -4.15 -5.57 -9.85
N TYR A 49 -5.05 -6.56 -9.74
CA TYR A 49 -4.70 -7.97 -9.56
C TYR A 49 -5.63 -8.86 -10.38
N ARG A 50 -5.07 -9.95 -10.91
CA ARG A 50 -5.83 -10.97 -11.66
C ARG A 50 -6.29 -12.14 -10.78
N ASN A 51 -5.60 -12.41 -9.68
CA ASN A 51 -5.89 -13.49 -8.75
C ASN A 51 -5.28 -13.21 -7.36
N PHE A 52 -5.58 -14.05 -6.37
CA PHE A 52 -5.08 -13.90 -5.01
C PHE A 52 -3.59 -14.21 -4.84
N GLU A 53 -3.00 -15.00 -5.73
CA GLU A 53 -1.55 -15.25 -5.73
C GLU A 53 -0.77 -13.94 -5.93
N GLN A 54 -1.22 -13.09 -6.88
CA GLN A 54 -0.64 -11.76 -7.07
C GLN A 54 -0.81 -10.86 -5.84
N VAL A 55 -1.91 -11.00 -5.10
CA VAL A 55 -2.13 -10.27 -3.85
C VAL A 55 -1.11 -10.71 -2.79
N LEU A 56 -0.92 -12.01 -2.59
CA LEU A 56 0.05 -12.54 -1.64
C LEU A 56 1.48 -12.15 -2.00
N HIS A 57 1.85 -12.27 -3.27
CA HIS A 57 3.17 -11.82 -3.75
C HIS A 57 3.38 -10.32 -3.48
N LYS A 58 2.34 -9.50 -3.68
CA LYS A 58 2.38 -8.07 -3.39
C LYS A 58 2.55 -7.81 -1.89
N VAL A 59 1.77 -8.47 -1.04
CA VAL A 59 1.90 -8.38 0.43
C VAL A 59 3.34 -8.67 0.84
N ASN A 60 3.94 -9.74 0.30
CA ASN A 60 5.31 -10.10 0.61
C ASN A 60 6.32 -9.03 0.14
N THR A 61 6.25 -8.64 -1.14
CA THR A 61 7.19 -7.69 -1.74
C THR A 61 7.11 -6.31 -1.07
N TYR A 62 5.89 -5.79 -0.87
CA TYR A 62 5.68 -4.47 -0.30
C TYR A 62 6.03 -4.42 1.19
N SER A 63 5.72 -5.47 1.95
CA SER A 63 6.14 -5.53 3.36
C SER A 63 7.66 -5.59 3.50
N SER A 64 8.37 -6.33 2.65
CA SER A 64 9.85 -6.37 2.63
C SER A 64 10.44 -4.99 2.30
N ALA A 65 10.02 -4.38 1.20
CA ALA A 65 10.55 -3.09 0.79
C ALA A 65 10.21 -1.98 1.80
N SER A 66 9.01 -2.00 2.38
CA SER A 66 8.63 -1.07 3.47
C SER A 66 9.45 -1.29 4.74
N ALA A 67 9.81 -2.53 5.05
CA ALA A 67 10.65 -2.86 6.21
C ALA A 67 12.08 -2.35 5.98
N GLN A 68 12.64 -2.58 4.79
CA GLN A 68 13.96 -2.08 4.42
C GLN A 68 14.02 -0.55 4.46
N GLN A 69 13.02 0.13 3.90
CA GLN A 69 12.95 1.59 3.98
C GLN A 69 12.89 2.06 5.43
N ALA A 70 12.04 1.46 6.26
CA ALA A 70 11.93 1.81 7.67
C ALA A 70 13.23 1.52 8.45
N PHE A 71 13.95 0.47 8.09
CA PHE A 71 15.26 0.13 8.65
C PHE A 71 16.29 1.22 8.33
N ASN A 72 16.37 1.64 7.06
CA ASN A 72 17.26 2.72 6.61
C ASN A 72 16.93 4.06 7.28
N GLU A 73 15.65 4.31 7.60
CA GLU A 73 15.18 5.47 8.37
C GLU A 73 15.42 5.36 9.89
N GLY A 74 16.07 4.29 10.36
CA GLY A 74 16.35 4.10 11.79
C GLY A 74 15.12 3.75 12.64
N LYS A 75 14.01 3.30 12.02
CA LYS A 75 12.80 2.88 12.75
C LYS A 75 12.99 1.51 13.40
N GLN A 76 12.15 1.26 14.42
CA GLN A 76 12.18 0.04 15.24
C GLN A 76 10.99 -0.85 14.93
N GLY A 77 11.25 -2.14 14.71
CA GLY A 77 10.24 -3.19 14.60
C GLY A 77 9.81 -3.73 15.97
N GLY A 78 9.07 -4.83 15.96
CA GLY A 78 8.76 -5.63 17.14
C GLY A 78 7.40 -6.30 17.03
N LEU A 79 7.21 -7.42 17.73
CA LEU A 79 5.95 -8.17 17.69
C LEU A 79 4.75 -7.32 18.14
N GLY A 80 4.88 -6.57 19.24
CA GLY A 80 3.82 -5.68 19.73
C GLY A 80 3.47 -4.58 18.72
N LYS A 81 4.47 -4.02 18.03
CA LYS A 81 4.26 -3.05 16.94
C LYS A 81 3.57 -3.70 15.74
N ALA A 82 3.98 -4.91 15.37
CA ALA A 82 3.37 -5.62 14.25
C ALA A 82 1.88 -5.90 14.49
N ILE A 83 1.52 -6.39 15.68
CA ILE A 83 0.12 -6.66 16.04
C ILE A 83 -0.70 -5.37 16.04
N THR A 84 -0.22 -4.33 16.73
CA THR A 84 -0.96 -3.05 16.85
C THR A 84 -1.13 -2.36 15.49
N HIS A 85 -0.07 -2.29 14.67
CA HIS A 85 -0.16 -1.70 13.33
C HIS A 85 -0.95 -2.56 12.33
N GLY A 86 -0.91 -3.89 12.46
CA GLY A 86 -1.74 -4.81 11.67
C GLY A 86 -3.23 -4.64 11.99
N PHE A 87 -3.58 -4.67 13.27
CA PHE A 87 -4.96 -4.46 13.75
C PHE A 87 -5.48 -3.08 13.34
N TRP A 88 -4.69 -2.02 13.54
CA TRP A 88 -5.08 -0.67 13.15
C TRP A 88 -5.31 -0.55 11.64
N ALA A 89 -4.46 -1.17 10.81
CA ALA A 89 -4.64 -1.18 9.36
C ALA A 89 -5.94 -1.89 8.94
N PHE A 90 -6.29 -3.01 9.60
CA PHE A 90 -7.57 -3.68 9.41
C PHE A 90 -8.74 -2.77 9.80
N PHE A 91 -8.75 -2.29 11.05
CA PHE A 91 -9.82 -1.46 11.62
C PHE A 91 -10.08 -0.22 10.76
N ARG A 92 -9.00 0.46 10.36
CA ARG A 92 -9.08 1.63 9.48
C ARG A 92 -9.65 1.28 8.12
N THR A 93 -9.21 0.20 7.47
CA THR A 93 -9.68 -0.17 6.13
C THR A 93 -11.13 -0.65 6.16
N TYR A 94 -11.46 -1.52 7.11
CA TYR A 94 -12.75 -2.18 7.16
C TYR A 94 -13.85 -1.27 7.72
N LEU A 95 -13.61 -0.60 8.87
CA LEU A 95 -14.64 0.21 9.53
C LEU A 95 -14.57 1.68 9.12
N ILE A 96 -13.42 2.35 9.30
CA ILE A 96 -13.30 3.80 9.04
C ILE A 96 -13.49 4.11 7.55
N ARG A 97 -12.87 3.32 6.67
CA ARG A 97 -13.01 3.45 5.21
C ARG A 97 -14.20 2.68 4.66
N LYS A 98 -15.09 2.19 5.52
CA LYS A 98 -16.34 1.49 5.18
C LYS A 98 -16.13 0.31 4.21
N GLY A 99 -15.01 -0.40 4.32
CA GLY A 99 -14.73 -1.56 3.48
C GLY A 99 -15.78 -2.66 3.61
N PHE A 100 -16.50 -2.74 4.74
CA PHE A 100 -17.64 -3.66 4.86
C PHE A 100 -18.75 -3.43 3.81
N LEU A 101 -18.86 -2.21 3.24
CA LEU A 101 -19.80 -1.91 2.16
C LEU A 101 -19.37 -2.52 0.80
N ASP A 102 -18.10 -2.90 0.64
CA ASP A 102 -17.61 -3.64 -0.52
C ASP A 102 -17.74 -5.17 -0.32
N GLY A 103 -18.41 -5.63 0.74
CA GLY A 103 -18.70 -7.05 1.02
C GLY A 103 -17.45 -7.92 1.18
N ARG A 104 -17.47 -9.13 0.59
CA ARG A 104 -16.36 -10.09 0.67
C ARG A 104 -15.02 -9.54 0.16
N TYR A 105 -15.06 -8.68 -0.85
CA TYR A 105 -13.86 -8.10 -1.43
C TYR A 105 -13.26 -7.02 -0.52
N GLY A 106 -14.11 -6.22 0.14
CA GLY A 106 -13.65 -5.27 1.14
C GLY A 106 -13.02 -5.93 2.35
N LEU A 107 -13.56 -7.07 2.80
CA LEU A 107 -12.94 -7.88 3.85
C LEU A 107 -11.57 -8.43 3.42
N ALA A 108 -11.49 -9.05 2.24
CA ALA A 108 -10.23 -9.59 1.71
C ALA A 108 -9.15 -8.49 1.56
N LEU A 109 -9.56 -7.29 1.14
CA LEU A 109 -8.66 -6.14 1.03
C LEU A 109 -8.19 -5.64 2.40
N ALA A 110 -9.09 -5.55 3.39
CA ALA A 110 -8.73 -5.16 4.75
C ALA A 110 -7.73 -6.15 5.38
N ILE A 111 -7.91 -7.45 5.16
CA ILE A 111 -6.96 -8.50 5.59
C ILE A 111 -5.61 -8.33 4.89
N SER A 112 -5.61 -8.10 3.58
CA SER A 112 -4.37 -7.91 2.80
C SER A 112 -3.57 -6.69 3.28
N ASN A 113 -4.25 -5.57 3.59
CA ASN A 113 -3.62 -4.38 4.16
C ASN A 113 -3.06 -4.65 5.56
N ALA A 114 -3.83 -5.36 6.40
CA ALA A 114 -3.40 -5.74 7.74
C ALA A 114 -2.17 -6.64 7.72
N ALA A 115 -2.16 -7.66 6.86
CA ALA A 115 -1.03 -8.57 6.67
C ALA A 115 0.21 -7.81 6.18
N THR A 116 0.06 -6.89 5.22
CA THR A 116 1.19 -6.07 4.74
C THR A 116 1.79 -5.23 5.88
N SER A 117 0.94 -4.60 6.70
CA SER A 117 1.36 -3.81 7.85
C SER A 117 2.04 -4.67 8.92
N TYR A 118 1.43 -5.81 9.28
CA TYR A 118 1.99 -6.76 10.23
C TYR A 118 3.38 -7.25 9.79
N TYR A 119 3.49 -7.78 8.57
CA TYR A 119 4.76 -8.31 8.07
C TYR A 119 5.84 -7.25 7.88
N LYS A 120 5.48 -5.99 7.62
CA LYS A 120 6.45 -4.88 7.59
C LYS A 120 7.19 -4.79 8.94
N TYR A 121 6.46 -4.80 10.05
CA TYR A 121 7.06 -4.63 11.38
C TYR A 121 7.73 -5.91 11.91
N ILE A 122 7.27 -7.09 11.49
CA ILE A 122 7.97 -8.36 11.74
C ILE A 122 9.31 -8.40 11.00
N LYS A 123 9.31 -8.13 9.69
CA LYS A 123 10.53 -8.11 8.89
C LYS A 123 11.52 -7.04 9.38
N LEU A 124 11.02 -5.86 9.76
CA LEU A 124 11.86 -4.81 10.36
C LEU A 124 12.48 -5.25 11.70
N TRP A 125 11.78 -6.07 12.47
CA TRP A 125 12.30 -6.63 13.72
C TRP A 125 13.42 -7.64 13.47
N HIS A 126 13.29 -8.48 12.44
CA HIS A 126 14.34 -9.42 12.03
C HIS A 126 15.57 -8.70 11.48
N LEU A 127 15.40 -7.72 10.58
CA LEU A 127 16.51 -6.94 10.01
C LEU A 127 17.41 -6.26 11.06
N ARG A 128 16.90 -6.02 12.28
CA ARG A 128 17.67 -5.46 13.39
C ARG A 128 18.36 -6.47 14.28
N GLN A 129 17.92 -7.73 14.28
CA GLN A 129 18.55 -8.82 15.03
C GLN A 129 19.71 -9.44 14.26
N ASP A 130 19.66 -9.42 12.93
CA ASP A 130 20.72 -9.93 12.05
C ASP A 130 21.92 -8.94 11.94
N ARG A 131 22.13 -8.12 12.97
CA ARG A 131 23.24 -7.17 13.13
C ARG A 131 24.09 -7.55 14.34
#